data_AF-A0A0F8X9Z8-F1
#
_entry.id   AF-A0A0F8X9Z8-F1
#
_cell.length_a   1.000
_cell.length_b   1.000
_cell.length_c   1.000
_cell.angle_alpha   90.00
_cell.angle_beta   90.00
_cell.angle_gamma   90.00
#
_symmetry.space_group_name_H-M   'P 1'
#
loop_
_entity.id
_entity.type
_entity.pdbx_description
1 polymer ?
#
loop_
_entity_poly.entity_id
_entity_poly.type
_entity_poly.pdbx_seq_one_letter_code
_entity_poly.pdbx_strand_id
1 'polypeptide(L)'
;MVVGTRHNVANESEVSAANIHLARPGARDIEVISQYGDVGRVMKGCAPSKGGAAREIDVAAGVVEINGAFKSVAADTVTLANGHATLHRIDLVTISSAGAVVLTAGTAAAIPLIPAIPANSVPICIGLMIATSTDLTTNEIVDKRMIHGREVMVLDKTGLKSTVASDPNEASLYSVTIPGRLLGANGAVRMTIGGQWVNTQGAGQ
;
A
#
# COMPACT_ATOMS: atom_id res chain seq x y z
N MET A 1 -30.41 4.62 0.23
CA MET A 1 -29.63 4.11 1.37
C MET A 1 -28.16 4.14 0.96
N VAL A 2 -27.44 5.22 1.29
CA VAL A 2 -26.01 5.35 0.97
C VAL A 2 -25.25 4.59 2.05
N VAL A 3 -24.79 3.39 1.72
CA VAL A 3 -23.84 2.66 2.57
C VAL A 3 -22.49 3.32 2.36
N GLY A 4 -22.16 4.29 3.21
CA GLY A 4 -20.84 4.91 3.20
C GLY A 4 -19.80 3.92 3.72
N THR A 5 -18.85 3.54 2.87
CA THR A 5 -17.62 2.87 3.31
C THR A 5 -16.91 3.82 4.28
N ARG A 6 -16.73 3.40 5.54
CA ARG A 6 -15.96 4.17 6.51
C ARG A 6 -14.50 4.10 6.09
N HIS A 7 -14.00 5.17 5.48
CA HIS A 7 -12.58 5.31 5.16
C HIS A 7 -11.84 5.57 6.47
N ASN A 8 -11.12 4.56 6.96
CA ASN A 8 -10.34 4.67 8.16
C ASN A 8 -8.99 5.28 7.79
N VAL A 9 -8.86 6.59 7.99
CA VAL A 9 -7.56 7.25 7.95
C VAL A 9 -6.84 6.84 9.22
N ALA A 10 -5.72 6.14 9.11
CA ALA A 10 -4.84 5.92 10.26
C ALA A 10 -4.30 7.29 10.68
N ASN A 11 -4.91 7.90 11.70
CA ASN A 11 -4.46 9.17 12.22
C ASN A 11 -4.29 9.11 13.75
N GLU A 12 -3.09 9.46 14.20
CA GLU A 12 -2.74 10.10 15.48
C GLU A 12 -2.53 9.28 16.78
N SER A 13 -1.97 8.06 16.76
CA SER A 13 -1.56 7.41 18.03
C SER A 13 -0.05 7.29 18.27
N GLU A 14 0.83 7.61 17.31
CA GLU A 14 2.26 7.20 17.41
C GLU A 14 3.27 8.36 17.49
N VAL A 15 2.81 9.61 17.45
CA VAL A 15 3.72 10.76 17.46
C VAL A 15 3.95 11.24 18.90
N SER A 16 5.20 11.22 19.34
CA SER A 16 5.66 11.79 20.62
C SER A 16 5.17 13.25 20.78
N ALA A 17 4.83 13.67 22.00
CA ALA A 17 4.26 14.99 22.33
C ALA A 17 5.08 16.20 21.83
N ALA A 18 6.33 16.01 21.43
CA ALA A 18 7.16 17.05 20.81
C ALA A 18 6.76 17.38 19.36
N ASN A 19 6.10 16.46 18.65
CA ASN A 19 5.88 16.53 17.20
C ASN A 19 4.39 16.55 16.81
N ILE A 20 3.52 17.09 17.68
CA ILE A 20 2.05 17.14 17.47
C ILE A 20 1.64 17.75 16.13
N HIS A 21 2.49 18.60 15.54
CA HIS A 21 2.28 19.24 14.25
C HIS A 21 2.23 18.25 13.08
N LEU A 22 2.80 17.05 13.24
CA LEU A 22 2.77 15.96 12.24
C LEU A 22 1.55 15.03 12.43
N ALA A 23 0.90 15.12 13.59
CA ALA A 23 -0.33 14.40 13.89
C ALA A 23 -1.55 15.15 13.33
N ARG A 24 -1.56 16.49 13.37
CA ARG A 24 -2.68 17.30 12.87
C ARG A 24 -3.02 16.97 11.40
N PRO A 25 -4.30 16.85 11.03
CA PRO A 25 -4.70 16.67 9.64
C PRO A 25 -4.21 17.84 8.78
N GLY A 26 -3.29 17.57 7.86
CA GLY A 26 -2.72 18.54 6.93
C GLY A 26 -3.31 18.43 5.53
N ALA A 27 -2.89 19.35 4.65
CA ALA A 27 -3.32 19.35 3.24
C ALA A 27 -2.99 18.03 2.52
N ARG A 28 -1.90 17.34 2.92
CA ARG A 28 -1.55 16.03 2.36
C ARG A 28 -2.46 14.93 2.87
N ASP A 29 -2.87 14.95 4.13
CA ASP A 29 -3.84 13.96 4.63
C ASP A 29 -5.18 14.07 3.88
N ILE A 30 -5.60 15.29 3.54
CA ILE A 30 -6.77 15.54 2.68
C ILE A 30 -6.53 15.01 1.25
N GLU A 31 -5.35 15.23 0.69
CA GLU A 31 -4.96 14.68 -0.62
C GLU A 31 -5.01 13.15 -0.63
N VAL A 32 -4.47 12.49 0.42
CA VAL A 32 -4.54 11.04 0.56
C VAL A 32 -6.00 10.55 0.57
N ILE A 33 -6.91 11.26 1.26
CA ILE A 33 -8.35 10.91 1.28
C ILE A 33 -8.94 11.00 -0.13
N SER A 34 -8.60 12.05 -0.88
CA SER A 34 -9.09 12.26 -2.24
C SER A 34 -8.64 11.17 -3.22
N GLN A 35 -7.47 10.57 -3.00
CA GLN A 35 -6.90 9.53 -3.87
C GLN A 35 -7.53 8.14 -3.69
N TYR A 36 -8.22 7.89 -2.57
CA TYR A 36 -8.78 6.57 -2.23
C TYR A 36 -9.82 6.04 -3.24
N GLY A 37 -10.56 6.96 -3.87
CA GLY A 37 -11.61 6.63 -4.85
C GLY A 37 -11.09 6.39 -6.27
N ASP A 38 -10.08 7.16 -6.71
CA ASP A 38 -9.74 7.29 -8.13
C ASP A 38 -8.29 6.90 -8.48
N VAL A 39 -7.33 6.94 -7.55
CA VAL A 39 -5.89 6.88 -7.87
C VAL A 39 -5.17 5.72 -7.21
N GLY A 40 -5.41 5.45 -5.92
CA GLY A 40 -4.89 4.22 -5.33
C GLY A 40 -5.04 4.06 -3.81
N ARG A 41 -4.94 2.81 -3.37
CA ARG A 41 -5.16 2.39 -1.98
C ARG A 41 -4.43 1.10 -1.65
N VAL A 42 -4.19 0.86 -0.36
CA VAL A 42 -3.61 -0.40 0.14
C VAL A 42 -4.72 -1.41 0.35
N MET A 43 -4.67 -2.53 -0.35
CA MET A 43 -5.64 -3.61 -0.18
C MET A 43 -5.28 -4.52 1.00
N LYS A 44 -3.97 -4.79 1.17
CA LYS A 44 -3.44 -5.64 2.25
C LYS A 44 -1.93 -5.49 2.37
N GLY A 45 -1.39 -5.57 3.58
CA GLY A 45 0.06 -5.53 3.82
C GLY A 45 0.65 -4.12 3.66
N CYS A 46 1.85 -4.02 3.10
CA CYS A 46 2.57 -2.74 2.93
C CYS A 46 2.79 -1.99 4.25
N ALA A 47 2.88 -2.69 5.38
CA ALA A 47 3.07 -2.06 6.68
C ALA A 47 4.46 -1.44 6.78
N PRO A 48 4.57 -0.13 7.10
CA PRO A 48 5.85 0.50 7.36
C PRO A 48 6.37 0.12 8.76
N SER A 49 7.68 -0.03 8.90
CA SER A 49 8.36 -0.18 10.18
C SER A 49 9.76 0.40 10.11
N LYS A 50 10.38 0.66 11.27
CA LYS A 50 11.81 0.99 11.30
C LYS A 50 12.63 -0.21 10.82
N GLY A 51 13.55 0.04 9.89
CA GLY A 51 14.46 -0.97 9.37
C GLY A 51 15.63 -1.29 10.30
N GLY A 52 16.44 -2.26 9.87
CA GLY A 52 17.54 -2.78 10.67
C GLY A 52 18.67 -1.77 10.89
N ALA A 53 18.94 -0.90 9.91
CA ALA A 53 19.94 0.14 10.04
C ALA A 53 19.39 1.47 10.57
N ALA A 54 20.32 2.39 10.84
CA ALA A 54 20.08 3.70 11.42
C ALA A 54 18.90 4.46 10.78
N ARG A 55 18.84 4.57 9.45
CA ARG A 55 17.92 5.45 8.70
C ARG A 55 17.03 4.72 7.73
N GLU A 56 16.73 3.46 8.04
CA GLU A 56 15.93 2.61 7.18
C GLU A 56 14.46 2.61 7.59
N ILE A 57 13.60 2.59 6.57
CA ILE A 57 12.19 2.28 6.70
C ILE A 57 11.95 1.02 5.88
N ASP A 58 11.52 -0.03 6.55
CA ASP A 58 11.09 -1.28 5.93
C ASP A 58 9.61 -1.16 5.57
N VAL A 59 9.27 -1.62 4.37
CA VAL A 59 7.88 -1.77 3.92
C VAL A 59 7.62 -3.25 3.69
N ALA A 60 6.72 -3.83 4.49
CA ALA A 60 6.37 -5.23 4.36
C ALA A 60 5.70 -5.54 3.00
N ALA A 61 5.79 -6.79 2.54
CA ALA A 61 5.11 -7.21 1.31
C ALA A 61 3.59 -7.00 1.39
N GLY A 62 2.95 -6.73 0.25
CA GLY A 62 1.52 -6.43 0.22
C GLY A 62 0.91 -6.37 -1.17
N VAL A 63 -0.30 -5.83 -1.25
CA VAL A 63 -1.05 -5.56 -2.47
C VAL A 63 -1.64 -4.17 -2.39
N VAL A 64 -1.41 -3.39 -3.45
CA VAL A 64 -2.03 -2.09 -3.65
C VAL A 64 -2.91 -2.12 -4.89
N GLU A 65 -3.88 -1.24 -4.93
CA GLU A 65 -4.61 -0.90 -6.15
C GLU A 65 -4.19 0.49 -6.59
N ILE A 66 -3.82 0.63 -7.86
CA ILE A 66 -3.40 1.90 -8.46
C ILE A 66 -4.11 2.02 -9.79
N ASN A 67 -4.87 3.12 -9.99
CA ASN A 67 -5.67 3.36 -11.19
C ASN A 67 -6.56 2.15 -11.59
N GLY A 68 -7.17 1.50 -10.60
CA GLY A 68 -8.04 0.32 -10.79
C GLY A 68 -7.30 -0.99 -11.08
N ALA A 69 -5.96 -1.01 -11.09
CA ALA A 69 -5.16 -2.23 -11.28
C ALA A 69 -4.49 -2.67 -9.98
N PHE A 70 -4.62 -3.96 -9.64
CA PHE A 70 -3.91 -4.53 -8.50
C PHE A 70 -2.43 -4.78 -8.82
N LYS A 71 -1.56 -4.40 -7.89
CA LYS A 71 -0.11 -4.60 -7.95
C LYS A 71 0.38 -5.30 -6.69
N SER A 72 1.09 -6.41 -6.89
CA SER A 72 1.84 -7.06 -5.81
C SER A 72 3.08 -6.24 -5.49
N VAL A 73 3.32 -6.00 -4.21
CA VAL A 73 4.47 -5.28 -3.68
C VAL A 73 5.34 -6.27 -2.93
N ALA A 74 6.62 -6.35 -3.31
CA ALA A 74 7.61 -7.11 -2.57
C ALA A 74 8.00 -6.36 -1.28
N ALA A 75 8.46 -7.08 -0.26
CA ALA A 75 9.07 -6.41 0.88
C ALA A 75 10.34 -5.70 0.42
N ASP A 76 10.52 -4.45 0.83
CA ASP A 76 11.65 -3.64 0.42
C ASP A 76 11.98 -2.61 1.49
N THR A 77 13.21 -2.11 1.46
CA THR A 77 13.75 -1.18 2.45
C THR A 77 14.24 0.07 1.74
N VAL A 78 13.87 1.24 2.27
CA VAL A 78 14.38 2.53 1.79
C VAL A 78 15.21 3.21 2.87
N THR A 79 16.30 3.85 2.46
CA THR A 79 17.20 4.56 3.36
C THR A 79 17.08 6.06 3.17
N LEU A 80 16.82 6.79 4.26
CA LEU A 80 16.76 8.24 4.25
C LEU A 80 18.17 8.83 4.26
N ALA A 81 18.37 9.91 3.49
CA ALA A 81 19.62 10.66 3.53
C ALA A 81 19.86 11.24 4.93
N ASN A 82 21.12 11.52 5.27
CA ASN A 82 21.51 12.11 6.55
C ASN A 82 20.65 13.33 6.91
N GLY A 83 20.46 13.53 8.22
CA GLY A 83 19.87 14.76 8.75
C GLY A 83 20.67 15.98 8.30
N HIS A 84 19.97 17.07 7.98
CA HIS A 84 20.61 18.33 7.66
C HIS A 84 21.26 18.93 8.91
N ALA A 85 22.30 19.75 8.74
CA ALA A 85 23.09 20.26 9.87
C ALA A 85 22.27 21.11 10.86
N THR A 86 21.22 21.77 10.38
CA THR A 86 20.47 22.76 11.18
C THR A 86 18.94 22.71 11.01
N LEU A 87 18.42 21.92 10.07
CA LEU A 87 17.00 21.95 9.70
C LEU A 87 16.42 20.53 9.64
N HIS A 88 15.13 20.40 9.93
CA HIS A 88 14.44 19.12 9.85
C HIS A 88 13.95 18.87 8.41
N ARG A 89 13.69 17.62 8.04
CA ARG A 89 13.17 17.22 6.72
C ARG A 89 12.12 16.12 6.90
N ILE A 90 11.07 16.14 6.07
CA ILE A 90 10.11 15.05 5.98
C ILE A 90 10.25 14.38 4.62
N ASP A 91 10.49 13.08 4.61
CA ASP A 91 10.55 12.27 3.40
C ASP A 91 9.25 11.45 3.27
N LEU A 92 8.78 11.26 2.04
CA LEU A 92 7.55 10.52 1.74
C LEU A 92 7.88 9.17 1.10
N VAL A 93 7.33 8.09 1.66
CA VAL A 93 7.42 6.74 1.08
C VAL A 93 6.12 6.41 0.36
N THR A 94 6.25 6.02 -0.90
CA THR A 94 5.11 5.66 -1.76
C THR A 94 5.34 4.33 -2.47
N ILE A 95 4.27 3.71 -2.95
CA ILE A 95 4.34 2.62 -3.93
C ILE A 95 4.05 3.19 -5.31
N SER A 96 4.96 2.99 -6.25
CA SER A 96 4.78 3.38 -7.66
C SER A 96 3.78 2.47 -8.38
N SER A 97 3.28 2.90 -9.54
CA SER A 97 2.43 2.08 -10.42
C SER A 97 3.06 0.76 -10.89
N ALA A 98 4.39 0.63 -10.77
CA ALA A 98 5.13 -0.62 -11.01
C ALA A 98 5.09 -1.60 -9.83
N GLY A 99 4.56 -1.19 -8.66
CA GLY A 99 4.57 -1.98 -7.43
C GLY A 99 5.88 -1.90 -6.64
N ALA A 100 6.76 -0.94 -6.96
CA ALA A 100 8.03 -0.72 -6.25
C ALA A 100 7.88 0.34 -5.15
N VAL A 101 8.61 0.16 -4.04
CA VAL A 101 8.72 1.15 -2.97
C VAL A 101 9.63 2.29 -3.42
N VAL A 102 9.17 3.53 -3.27
CA VAL A 102 9.89 4.73 -3.72
C VAL A 102 9.93 5.74 -2.58
N LEU A 103 11.14 6.21 -2.29
CA LEU A 103 11.39 7.33 -1.37
C LEU A 103 11.42 8.64 -2.17
N THR A 104 10.59 9.59 -1.77
CA THR A 104 10.65 10.98 -2.24
C THR A 104 11.24 11.83 -1.13
N ALA A 105 12.47 12.29 -1.31
CA ALA A 105 13.14 13.16 -0.35
C ALA A 105 12.44 14.53 -0.29
N GLY A 106 12.22 15.04 0.91
CA GLY A 106 11.71 16.39 1.12
C GLY A 106 12.78 17.46 1.05
N THR A 107 12.37 18.68 1.37
CA THR A 107 13.27 19.82 1.51
C THR A 107 13.46 20.13 2.99
N ALA A 108 14.72 20.34 3.41
CA ALA A 108 15.01 20.69 4.78
C ALA A 108 14.53 22.13 5.06
N ALA A 109 13.75 22.32 6.13
CA ALA A 109 13.19 23.61 6.50
C ALA A 109 12.96 23.70 8.01
N ALA A 110 12.76 24.92 8.52
CA ALA A 110 12.40 25.13 9.93
C ALA A 110 11.02 24.56 10.26
N ILE A 111 10.11 24.59 9.26
CA ILE A 111 8.81 23.94 9.27
C ILE A 111 8.76 23.05 8.03
N PRO A 112 9.23 21.79 8.11
CA PRO A 112 9.26 20.91 6.94
C PRO A 112 7.84 20.56 6.50
N LEU A 113 7.66 20.50 5.18
CA LEU A 113 6.41 20.09 4.56
C LEU A 113 6.56 18.71 3.93
N ILE A 114 5.50 17.92 4.00
CA ILE A 114 5.43 16.63 3.33
C ILE A 114 5.50 16.86 1.81
N PRO A 115 6.38 16.15 1.07
CA PRO A 115 6.45 16.19 -0.38
C PRO A 115 5.08 15.96 -1.05
N ALA A 116 4.91 16.48 -2.26
CA ALA A 116 3.74 16.15 -3.07
C ALA A 116 3.74 14.65 -3.38
N ILE A 117 2.55 14.04 -3.37
CA ILE A 117 2.40 12.63 -3.70
C ILE A 117 2.67 12.49 -5.20
N PRO A 118 3.66 11.67 -5.63
CA PRO A 118 3.90 11.44 -7.05
C PRO A 118 2.65 10.92 -7.75
N ALA A 119 2.45 11.29 -9.02
CA ALA A 119 1.30 10.80 -9.78
C ALA A 119 1.31 9.26 -9.87
N ASN A 120 0.13 8.65 -9.84
CA ASN A 120 -0.05 7.19 -9.92
C ASN A 120 0.74 6.43 -8.85
N SER A 121 0.81 6.97 -7.64
CA SER A 121 1.46 6.34 -6.50
C SER A 121 0.54 6.28 -5.29
N VAL A 122 0.81 5.34 -4.39
CA VAL A 122 0.06 5.19 -3.14
C VAL A 122 0.95 5.58 -1.97
N PRO A 123 0.58 6.58 -1.16
CA PRO A 123 1.34 6.95 0.03
C PRO A 123 1.26 5.84 1.07
N ILE A 124 2.40 5.51 1.68
CA ILE A 124 2.53 4.48 2.72
C ILE A 124 2.84 5.11 4.07
N CYS A 125 3.91 5.88 4.14
CA CYS A 125 4.30 6.56 5.37
C CYS A 125 5.13 7.79 5.08
N ILE A 126 5.34 8.59 6.12
CA ILE A 126 6.34 9.65 6.14
C ILE A 126 7.43 9.30 7.16
N GLY A 127 8.66 9.72 6.87
CA GLY A 127 9.77 9.67 7.80
C GLY A 127 10.24 11.09 8.14
N LEU A 128 10.26 11.43 9.43
CA LEU A 128 10.82 12.69 9.93
C LEU A 128 12.32 12.52 10.20
N MET A 129 13.15 13.20 9.42
CA MET A 129 14.57 13.35 9.73
C MET A 129 14.81 14.61 10.54
N ILE A 130 15.22 14.41 11.78
CA ILE A 130 15.60 15.49 12.68
C ILE A 130 16.98 16.07 12.29
N ALA A 131 17.17 17.38 12.45
CA ALA A 131 18.45 18.04 12.23
C ALA A 131 19.55 17.35 13.04
N THR A 132 20.73 17.16 12.45
CA THR A 132 21.90 16.46 13.03
C THR A 132 21.70 14.99 13.40
N SER A 133 20.48 14.44 13.29
CA SER A 133 20.24 13.05 13.64
C SER A 133 20.91 12.11 12.64
N THR A 134 21.61 11.12 13.18
CA THR A 134 22.19 10.01 12.42
C THR A 134 21.25 8.82 12.34
N ASP A 135 20.20 8.80 13.16
CA ASP A 135 19.30 7.69 13.35
C ASP A 135 17.84 8.14 13.21
N LEU A 136 17.04 7.24 12.64
CA LEU A 136 15.60 7.32 12.61
C LEU A 136 15.06 6.47 13.77
N THR A 137 13.93 6.83 14.36
CA THR A 137 13.26 6.10 15.43
C THR A 137 11.85 5.72 14.97
N THR A 138 11.23 4.73 15.62
CA THR A 138 9.87 4.32 15.25
C THR A 138 8.87 5.47 15.36
N ASN A 139 9.04 6.37 16.32
CA ASN A 139 8.16 7.54 16.53
C ASN A 139 8.30 8.63 15.45
N GLU A 140 9.33 8.53 14.61
CA GLU A 140 9.57 9.44 13.48
C GLU A 140 9.00 8.86 12.16
N ILE A 141 8.45 7.65 12.20
CA ILE A 141 7.74 7.03 11.09
C ILE A 141 6.25 7.16 11.38
N VAL A 142 5.52 7.82 10.49
CA VAL A 142 4.07 7.96 10.63
C VAL A 142 3.40 7.26 9.46
N ASP A 143 2.56 6.28 9.78
CA ASP A 143 1.73 5.59 8.80
C ASP A 143 0.72 6.57 8.16
N LYS A 144 0.66 6.56 6.83
CA LYS A 144 -0.24 7.39 6.01
C LYS A 144 -1.08 6.53 5.06
N ARG A 145 -1.09 5.20 5.24
CA ARG A 145 -1.84 4.29 4.38
C ARG A 145 -3.33 4.55 4.49
N MET A 146 -3.97 4.63 3.34
CA MET A 146 -5.40 4.36 3.25
C MET A 146 -5.61 2.89 2.98
N ILE A 147 -6.00 2.18 4.05
CA ILE A 147 -6.27 0.76 3.99
C ILE A 147 -7.72 0.58 3.55
N HIS A 148 -7.93 -0.30 2.58
CA HIS A 148 -9.27 -0.66 2.17
C HIS A 148 -10.02 -1.32 3.34
N GLY A 149 -11.01 -0.60 3.88
CA GLY A 149 -11.78 -1.03 5.05
C GLY A 149 -12.77 -2.11 4.68
N ARG A 150 -12.45 -3.37 5.02
CA ARG A 150 -13.29 -4.59 4.97
C ARG A 150 -14.12 -4.83 3.68
N GLU A 151 -13.81 -5.97 3.05
CA GLU A 151 -14.70 -6.96 2.40
C GLU A 151 -14.85 -7.04 0.87
N VAL A 152 -14.92 -8.30 0.44
CA VAL A 152 -15.31 -8.89 -0.85
C VAL A 152 -14.79 -8.17 -2.10
N MET A 153 -13.69 -8.69 -2.63
CA MET A 153 -13.27 -8.40 -4.00
C MET A 153 -14.29 -8.96 -4.99
N VAL A 154 -15.04 -8.07 -5.63
CA VAL A 154 -15.89 -8.39 -6.78
C VAL A 154 -15.03 -8.33 -8.03
N LEU A 155 -14.76 -9.49 -8.60
CA LEU A 155 -14.17 -9.62 -9.93
C LEU A 155 -15.28 -9.43 -10.97
N ASP A 156 -15.54 -8.20 -11.42
CA ASP A 156 -16.52 -7.95 -12.47
C ASP A 156 -15.92 -8.24 -13.87
N LYS A 157 -16.76 -8.86 -14.69
CA LYS A 157 -16.50 -9.65 -15.90
C LYS A 157 -16.44 -8.81 -17.19
N THR A 158 -15.92 -7.60 -17.17
CA THR A 158 -15.83 -6.80 -18.40
C THR A 158 -14.64 -7.25 -19.26
N GLY A 159 -14.90 -8.24 -20.14
CA GLY A 159 -14.08 -8.49 -21.34
C GLY A 159 -13.29 -9.80 -21.43
N LEU A 160 -13.51 -10.80 -20.57
CA LEU A 160 -12.82 -12.09 -20.70
C LEU A 160 -13.31 -12.88 -21.92
N LYS A 161 -12.44 -13.01 -22.93
CA LYS A 161 -12.56 -14.02 -23.98
C LYS A 161 -12.00 -15.34 -23.45
N SER A 162 -12.71 -16.44 -23.66
CA SER A 162 -12.15 -17.77 -23.50
C SER A 162 -10.98 -17.93 -24.48
N THR A 163 -9.77 -18.13 -23.97
CA THR A 163 -8.69 -18.66 -24.80
C THR A 163 -8.90 -20.17 -24.82
N VAL A 164 -9.51 -20.67 -25.89
CA VAL A 164 -9.61 -22.12 -26.12
C VAL A 164 -8.18 -22.63 -26.21
N ALA A 165 -7.77 -23.48 -25.26
CA ALA A 165 -6.46 -24.10 -25.31
C ALA A 165 -6.34 -24.94 -26.59
N SER A 166 -5.14 -25.02 -27.14
CA SER A 166 -4.85 -25.74 -28.39
C SER A 166 -4.92 -27.28 -28.25
N ASP A 167 -5.22 -27.79 -27.06
CA ASP A 167 -5.39 -29.22 -26.80
C ASP A 167 -6.88 -29.59 -26.66
N PRO A 168 -7.40 -30.57 -27.42
CA PRO A 168 -8.81 -30.99 -27.36
C PRO A 168 -9.21 -31.64 -26.02
N ASN A 169 -8.26 -31.86 -25.11
CA ASN A 169 -8.46 -32.50 -23.82
C ASN A 169 -8.32 -31.54 -22.61
N GLU A 170 -8.00 -30.26 -22.84
CA GLU A 170 -7.94 -29.24 -21.78
C GLU A 170 -8.81 -28.05 -22.17
N ALA A 171 -9.97 -27.88 -21.54
CA ALA A 171 -10.78 -26.68 -21.72
C ALA A 171 -10.56 -25.74 -20.52
N SER A 172 -9.68 -24.75 -20.67
CA SER A 172 -9.64 -23.61 -19.75
C SER A 172 -10.84 -22.70 -20.03
N LEU A 173 -11.95 -22.93 -19.31
CA LEU A 173 -13.19 -22.19 -19.54
C LEU A 173 -13.14 -20.77 -18.95
N TYR A 174 -12.34 -20.56 -17.89
CA TYR A 174 -12.15 -19.28 -17.22
C TYR A 174 -10.75 -19.19 -16.60
N SER A 175 -10.03 -18.10 -16.84
CA SER A 175 -8.82 -17.76 -16.09
C SER A 175 -9.11 -16.58 -15.18
N VAL A 176 -8.88 -16.77 -13.88
CA VAL A 176 -8.96 -15.70 -12.88
C VAL A 176 -7.56 -15.51 -12.30
N THR A 177 -6.92 -14.40 -12.65
CA THR A 177 -5.62 -14.03 -12.07
C THR A 177 -5.86 -13.23 -10.81
N ILE A 178 -5.57 -13.84 -9.67
CA ILE A 178 -5.57 -13.16 -8.36
C ILE A 178 -4.12 -12.83 -8.01
N PRO A 179 -3.79 -11.57 -7.69
CA PRO A 179 -2.46 -11.22 -7.20
C PRO A 179 -2.07 -12.10 -6.01
N GLY A 180 -0.88 -12.71 -6.06
CA GLY A 180 -0.42 -13.82 -5.20
C GLY A 180 -0.30 -13.55 -3.68
N ARG A 181 -0.89 -12.48 -3.17
CA ARG A 181 -0.88 -12.09 -1.75
C ARG A 181 -2.24 -11.60 -1.24
N LEU A 182 -3.22 -11.49 -2.13
CA LEU A 182 -4.55 -11.03 -1.76
C LEU A 182 -5.26 -12.10 -0.91
N LEU A 183 -5.25 -13.35 -1.38
CA LEU A 183 -5.64 -14.50 -0.59
C LEU A 183 -4.54 -14.79 0.43
N GLY A 184 -4.88 -14.89 1.72
CA GLY A 184 -3.92 -15.31 2.75
C GLY A 184 -3.49 -16.77 2.57
N ALA A 185 -2.60 -17.27 3.44
CA ALA A 185 -2.13 -18.66 3.41
C ALA A 185 -3.25 -19.73 3.45
N ASN A 186 -4.48 -19.34 3.80
CA ASN A 186 -5.69 -20.18 3.82
C ASN A 186 -6.85 -19.59 2.99
N GLY A 187 -6.58 -18.62 2.12
CA GLY A 187 -7.61 -18.03 1.27
C GLY A 187 -7.96 -18.99 0.13
N ALA A 188 -9.22 -19.41 0.07
CA ALA A 188 -9.72 -20.25 -1.01
C ALA A 188 -10.45 -19.41 -2.05
N VAL A 189 -10.22 -19.70 -3.33
CA VAL A 189 -11.12 -19.29 -4.40
C VAL A 189 -12.29 -20.26 -4.41
N ARG A 190 -13.50 -19.74 -4.24
CA ARG A 190 -14.72 -20.54 -4.40
C ARG A 190 -15.42 -20.09 -5.67
N MET A 191 -15.49 -20.99 -6.64
CA MET A 191 -16.21 -20.78 -7.89
C MET A 191 -17.40 -21.74 -7.94
N THR A 192 -18.53 -21.27 -8.47
CA THR A 192 -19.63 -22.15 -8.85
C THR A 192 -19.78 -22.18 -10.36
N ILE A 193 -19.99 -23.38 -10.92
CA ILE A 193 -20.31 -23.58 -12.33
C ILE A 193 -21.61 -24.39 -12.38
N GLY A 194 -22.66 -23.82 -12.96
CA GLY A 194 -23.98 -24.47 -12.99
C GLY A 194 -24.56 -24.81 -11.61
N GLY A 195 -24.19 -24.07 -10.56
CA GLY A 195 -24.64 -24.30 -9.17
C GLY A 195 -23.83 -25.31 -8.36
N GLN A 196 -22.80 -25.94 -8.94
CA GLN A 196 -21.89 -26.84 -8.23
C GLN A 196 -20.62 -26.10 -7.79
N TRP A 197 -20.11 -26.38 -6.59
CA TRP A 197 -18.84 -25.82 -6.10
C TRP A 197 -17.66 -26.54 -6.74
N VAL A 198 -16.75 -25.78 -7.34
CA VAL A 198 -15.48 -26.29 -7.86
C VAL A 198 -14.37 -25.88 -6.89
N ASN A 199 -13.69 -26.87 -6.32
CA ASN A 199 -12.54 -26.68 -5.42
C ASN A 199 -11.30 -27.31 -6.06
N THR A 200 -10.13 -26.68 -5.88
CA THR A 200 -8.84 -27.29 -6.23
C THR A 200 -8.58 -28.47 -5.28
N GLN A 201 -8.85 -29.69 -5.73
CA GLN A 201 -8.38 -30.90 -5.05
C GLN A 201 -6.91 -31.08 -5.46
N GLY A 202 -5.99 -31.08 -4.50
CA GLY A 202 -4.62 -31.51 -4.77
C GLY A 202 -4.64 -32.94 -5.29
N ALA A 203 -3.92 -33.21 -6.37
CA ALA A 203 -3.79 -34.55 -6.92
C ALA A 203 -3.20 -35.48 -5.85
N GLY A 204 -4.04 -36.32 -5.26
CA GLY A 204 -3.60 -37.51 -4.55
C GLY A 204 -3.15 -38.54 -5.57
N GLN A 205 -1.85 -38.70 -5.71
CA GLN A 205 -1.21 -39.97 -6.03
C GLN A 205 -0.40 -40.36 -4.80
#